data_AF-A0A8J3T8S2-F1
#
_entry.id   AF-A0A8J3T8S2-F1
#
_cell.length_a   1.000
_cell.length_b   1.000
_cell.length_c   1.000
_cell.angle_alpha   90.00
_cell.angle_beta   90.00
_cell.angle_gamma   90.00
#
_symmetry.space_group_name_H-M   'P 1'
#
loop_
_entity.id
_entity.type
_entity.pdbx_description
1 polymer ?
#
loop_
_entity_poly.entity_id
_entity_poly.type
_entity_poly.pdbx_seq_one_letter_code
_entity_poly.pdbx_strand_id
1 'polypeptide(L)'
;MLRRPTFSRIWAKALKSAQISGVHFHDLRHTGNTFASQSGATLRELMNRMGHSTTRAALIYLHTENDRDRKIADSMGRLAEDALKDEDQDGSGT
;
A
#
# COMPACT_ATOMS: atom_id res chain seq x y z
N MET A 1 -10.61 19.45 -6.66
CA MET A 1 -9.29 20.04 -6.94
C MET A 1 -9.12 21.33 -6.13
N LEU A 2 -8.13 21.39 -5.24
CA LEU A 2 -7.78 22.61 -4.48
C LEU A 2 -7.13 23.64 -5.42
N ARG A 3 -7.96 24.42 -6.13
CA ARG A 3 -7.50 25.39 -7.13
C ARG A 3 -7.33 26.79 -6.51
N ARG A 4 -6.59 26.89 -5.39
CA ARG A 4 -6.18 28.18 -4.83
C ARG A 4 -4.82 28.57 -5.42
N PRO A 5 -4.70 29.70 -6.15
CA PRO A 5 -3.48 30.07 -6.89
C PRO A 5 -2.22 30.12 -6.03
N THR A 6 -2.35 30.55 -4.77
CA THR A 6 -1.23 30.60 -3.80
C THR A 6 -0.72 29.20 -3.46
N PHE A 7 -1.63 28.25 -3.27
CA PHE A 7 -1.27 26.89 -2.90
C PHE A 7 -0.57 26.16 -4.04
N SER A 8 -1.08 26.28 -5.26
CA SER A 8 -0.46 25.67 -6.45
C SER A 8 0.97 26.16 -6.68
N ARG A 9 1.26 27.43 -6.39
CA ARG A 9 2.62 27.99 -6.51
C ARG A 9 3.58 27.41 -5.47
N ILE A 10 3.14 27.29 -4.23
CA ILE A 10 3.94 26.69 -3.14
C ILE A 10 4.19 25.20 -3.44
N TRP A 11 3.16 24.49 -3.92
CA TRP A 11 3.27 23.09 -4.32
C TRP A 11 4.28 22.90 -5.47
N ALA A 12 4.22 23.73 -6.52
CA ALA A 12 5.18 23.69 -7.61
C ALA A 12 6.63 23.94 -7.14
N LYS A 13 6.83 24.86 -6.18
CA LYS A 13 8.14 25.08 -5.56
C LYS A 13 8.61 23.84 -4.77
N ALA A 14 7.72 23.22 -4.00
CA ALA A 14 8.03 22.00 -3.25
C ALA A 14 8.43 20.84 -4.17
N LEU A 15 7.69 20.62 -5.26
CA LEU A 15 8.02 19.63 -6.29
C LEU A 15 9.40 19.88 -6.92
N LYS A 16 9.70 21.14 -7.25
CA LYS A 16 11.01 21.53 -7.81
C LYS A 16 12.14 21.25 -6.82
N SER A 17 11.97 21.58 -5.54
CA SER A 17 12.96 21.30 -4.50
C SER A 17 13.17 19.80 -4.27
N ALA A 18 12.10 19.00 -4.38
CA ALA A 18 12.17 17.55 -4.25
C ALA A 18 12.62 16.82 -5.53
N GLN A 19 12.80 17.55 -6.64
CA GLN A 19 13.12 17.00 -7.97
C GLN A 19 12.11 15.96 -8.48
N ILE A 20 10.83 16.14 -8.13
CA ILE A 20 9.73 15.25 -8.53
C ILE A 20 8.81 15.99 -9.50
N SER A 21 8.37 15.31 -10.56
CA SER A 21 7.41 15.83 -11.55
C SER A 21 6.18 14.94 -11.67
N GLY A 22 5.04 15.51 -12.11
CA GLY A 22 3.82 14.75 -12.41
C GLY A 22 2.94 14.40 -11.20
N VAL A 23 3.29 14.86 -10.00
CA VAL A 23 2.55 14.55 -8.77
C VAL A 23 1.61 15.71 -8.39
N HIS A 24 0.34 15.39 -8.17
CA HIS A 24 -0.64 16.31 -7.63
C HIS A 24 -0.66 16.23 -6.10
N PHE A 25 -1.06 17.32 -5.44
CA PHE A 25 -1.15 17.31 -3.98
C PHE A 25 -2.09 16.23 -3.43
N HIS A 26 -3.15 15.87 -4.18
CA HIS A 26 -4.08 14.82 -3.75
C HIS A 26 -3.43 13.43 -3.73
N ASP A 27 -2.37 13.22 -4.50
CA ASP A 27 -1.65 11.94 -4.56
C ASP A 27 -0.99 11.65 -3.21
N LEU A 28 -0.54 12.68 -2.47
CA LEU A 28 -0.05 12.50 -1.09
C LEU A 28 -1.11 11.90 -0.17
N ARG A 29 -2.37 12.29 -0.34
CA ARG A 29 -3.47 11.73 0.44
C ARG A 29 -3.76 10.29 0.04
N HIS A 30 -3.66 9.95 -1.24
CA HIS A 30 -3.75 8.56 -1.70
C HIS A 30 -2.64 7.72 -1.07
N THR A 31 -1.37 8.16 -1.16
CA THR A 31 -0.23 7.49 -0.54
C THR A 31 -0.41 7.30 0.96
N GLY A 32 -0.86 8.34 1.67
CA GLY A 32 -1.09 8.27 3.12
C GLY A 32 -2.21 7.32 3.55
N ASN A 33 -3.18 7.02 2.68
CA ASN A 33 -4.22 6.02 2.93
C ASN A 33 -3.73 4.61 2.60
N THR A 34 -2.95 4.45 1.53
CA THR A 34 -2.27 3.19 1.22
C THR A 34 -1.37 2.76 2.38
N PHE A 35 -0.58 3.67 2.94
CA PHE A 35 0.27 3.36 4.10
C PHE A 35 -0.53 2.99 5.35
N ALA A 36 -1.64 3.70 5.62
CA ALA A 36 -2.51 3.34 6.74
C ALA A 36 -3.13 1.95 6.57
N SER A 37 -3.56 1.61 5.35
CA SER A 37 -4.05 0.26 5.05
C SER A 37 -2.96 -0.78 5.26
N GLN A 38 -1.74 -0.52 4.80
CA GLN A 38 -0.61 -1.43 4.97
C GLN A 38 -0.14 -1.60 6.41
N SER A 39 -0.45 -0.65 7.30
CA SER A 39 -0.20 -0.80 8.74
C SER A 39 -1.29 -1.57 9.47
N GLY A 40 -2.24 -2.19 8.76
CA GLY A 40 -3.34 -2.96 9.34
C GLY A 40 -4.50 -2.11 9.85
N ALA A 41 -4.67 -0.87 9.35
CA ALA A 41 -5.80 -0.04 9.77
C ALA A 41 -7.14 -0.67 9.37
N THR A 42 -8.08 -0.70 10.30
CA THR A 42 -9.44 -1.18 10.05
C THR A 42 -10.19 -0.24 9.10
N LEU A 43 -11.26 -0.75 8.50
CA LEU A 43 -12.16 0.04 7.64
C LEU A 43 -12.65 1.34 8.33
N ARG A 44 -12.99 1.26 9.62
CA ARG A 44 -13.48 2.41 10.40
C ARG A 44 -12.38 3.45 10.62
N GLU A 45 -11.15 3.01 10.89
CA GLU A 45 -10.00 3.90 11.06
C GLU A 45 -9.59 4.58 9.76
N LEU A 46 -9.62 3.84 8.64
CA LEU A 46 -9.43 4.39 7.30
C LEU A 46 -10.50 5.44 6.97
N MET A 47 -11.78 5.15 7.23
CA MET A 47 -12.87 6.10 7.02
C MET A 47 -12.71 7.37 7.87
N ASN A 48 -12.33 7.24 9.13
CA ASN A 48 -12.05 8.37 10.02
C ASN A 48 -10.86 9.19 9.51
N ARG A 49 -9.75 8.54 9.12
CA ARG A 49 -8.56 9.20 8.57
C ARG A 49 -8.85 9.95 7.27
N MET A 50 -9.71 9.39 6.43
CA MET A 50 -10.15 10.05 5.21
C MET A 50 -11.14 11.19 5.50
N GLY A 51 -11.85 11.18 6.63
CA GLY A 51 -12.84 12.21 6.96
C GLY A 51 -14.13 12.02 6.18
N HIS A 52 -15.14 11.43 6.83
CA HIS A 52 -16.49 11.10 6.31
C HIS A 52 -16.50 10.55 4.88
N SER A 53 -15.44 9.84 4.47
CA SER A 53 -15.38 9.23 3.16
C SER A 53 -16.30 8.02 3.11
N THR A 54 -16.83 7.71 1.94
CA THR A 54 -17.74 6.58 1.80
C THR A 54 -17.01 5.27 2.05
N THR A 55 -17.74 4.26 2.52
CA THR A 55 -17.21 2.90 2.70
C THR A 55 -16.53 2.38 1.42
N ARG A 56 -17.14 2.66 0.27
CA ARG A 56 -16.58 2.31 -1.05
C ARG A 56 -15.17 2.87 -1.26
N ALA A 57 -14.92 4.12 -0.86
CA ALA A 57 -13.61 4.74 -1.02
C ALA A 57 -12.54 4.10 -0.11
N ALA A 58 -12.94 3.67 1.09
CA ALA A 58 -12.04 3.00 2.03
C ALA A 58 -11.66 1.60 1.57
N LEU A 59 -12.64 0.87 1.01
CA LEU A 59 -12.44 -0.49 0.52
C LEU A 59 -11.41 -0.57 -0.62
N ILE A 60 -11.25 0.47 -1.44
CA ILE A 60 -10.23 0.52 -2.51
C ILE A 60 -8.82 0.29 -1.93
N TYR A 61 -8.53 0.87 -0.77
CA TYR A 61 -7.21 0.72 -0.14
C TYR A 61 -7.08 -0.61 0.60
N LEU A 62 -8.13 -1.02 1.33
CA LEU A 62 -8.12 -2.27 2.08
C LEU A 62 -7.97 -3.50 1.17
N HIS A 63 -8.63 -3.53 0.02
CA HIS A 63 -8.50 -4.63 -0.94
C HIS A 63 -7.07 -4.76 -1.51
N THR A 64 -6.36 -3.64 -1.66
CA THR A 64 -4.97 -3.66 -2.15
C THR A 64 -4.03 -4.37 -1.16
N GLU A 65 -4.37 -4.36 0.14
CA GLU A 65 -3.61 -5.07 1.17
C GLU A 65 -3.93 -6.57 1.15
N ASN A 66 -5.20 -6.98 1.02
CA ASN A 66 -5.56 -8.40 0.84
C ASN A 66 -4.77 -9.07 -0.30
N ASP A 67 -4.58 -8.37 -1.42
CA ASP A 67 -3.78 -8.87 -2.56
C ASP A 67 -2.28 -8.99 -2.21
N ARG A 68 -1.77 -8.14 -1.32
CA ARG A 68 -0.39 -8.19 -0.84
C ARG A 68 -0.20 -9.30 0.18
N ASP A 69 -1.14 -9.47 1.09
CA ASP A 69 -1.17 -10.56 2.06
C ASP A 69 -1.23 -11.91 1.37
N ARG A 70 -2.00 -12.01 0.27
CA ARG A 70 -1.99 -13.19 -0.60
C ARG A 70 -0.60 -13.48 -1.15
N LYS A 71 0.11 -12.46 -1.65
CA LYS A 71 1.49 -12.63 -2.16
C LYS A 71 2.48 -13.05 -1.08
N ILE A 72 2.30 -12.55 0.15
CA ILE A 72 3.12 -12.95 1.31
C ILE A 72 2.84 -14.41 1.65
N ALA A 73 1.57 -14.79 1.76
CA ALA A 73 1.16 -16.17 2.00
C ALA A 73 1.69 -17.13 0.91
N ASP A 74 1.58 -16.76 -0.36
CA ASP A 74 2.12 -17.55 -1.47
C ASP A 74 3.65 -17.68 -1.39
N SER A 75 4.34 -16.62 -0.94
CA SER A 75 5.80 -16.68 -0.74
C SER A 75 6.19 -17.58 0.43
N MET A 76 5.44 -17.54 1.53
CA MET A 76 5.65 -18.45 2.66
C MET A 76 5.35 -19.90 2.27
N GLY A 77 4.30 -20.13 1.48
CA GLY A 77 3.96 -21.45 0.93
C GLY A 77 5.09 -22.04 0.10
N ARG A 78 5.67 -21.25 -0.81
CA ARG A 78 6.84 -21.68 -1.60
C ARG A 78 8.04 -22.06 -0.73
N LEU A 79 8.37 -21.23 0.27
CA LEU A 79 9.46 -21.54 1.20
C LEU A 79 9.21 -22.83 1.99
N ALA A 80 7.97 -23.07 2.40
CA ALA A 80 7.59 -24.31 3.09
C ALA A 80 7.67 -25.53 2.16
N GLU A 81 7.24 -25.40 0.90
CA GLU A 81 7.36 -26.48 -0.09
C GLU A 81 8.81 -26.81 -0.43
N ASP A 82 9.68 -25.81 -0.56
CA ASP A 82 11.10 -26.02 -0.85
C ASP A 82 11.80 -26.72 0.33
N ALA A 83 11.50 -26.32 1.57
CA ALA A 83 12.02 -27.00 2.75
C ALA A 83 11.59 -28.48 2.85
N LEU A 84 10.35 -28.79 2.48
CA LEU A 84 9.86 -30.19 2.47
C LEU A 84 10.53 -31.04 1.37
N LYS A 85 10.86 -30.44 0.22
CA LYS A 85 11.54 -31.15 -0.90
C LYS A 85 13.02 -31.45 -0.61
N ASP A 86 13.66 -30.66 0.23
CA ASP A 86 15.03 -30.90 0.67
C ASP A 86 15.10 -32.10 1.63
N GLU A 87 14.10 -32.29 2.50
CA GLU A 87 14.01 -33.45 3.41
C GLU A 87 13.79 -34.77 2.65
N ASP A 88 13.01 -34.77 1.56
CA ASP A 88 12.75 -35.96 0.74
C ASP A 88 13.97 -36.42 -0.09
N GLN A 89 14.92 -35.51 -0.38
CA GLN A 89 16.13 -35.85 -1.16
C GLN A 89 17.26 -36.44 -0.30
N ASP A 90 17.33 -36.09 0.99
CA ASP A 90 18.35 -36.61 1.93
C ASP A 90 18.01 -38.02 2.47
N GLY A 91 16.78 -38.50 2.26
CA GLY A 91 16.33 -39.86 2.61
C GLY A 91 16.61 -40.95 1.56
N SER A 92 17.17 -40.59 0.39
CA SER A 92 17.37 -41.50 -0.75
C SER A 92 18.81 -42.07 -0.88
N GLY A 93 19.69 -41.86 0.11
CA GLY A 93 21.07 -42.31 0.08
C GLY A 93 21.42 -43.32 1.17
N THR A 94 21.32 -44.62 0.83
CA THR A 94 21.95 -45.81 1.49
C THR A 94 21.72 -46.07 2.97
#